data_AF-A0A969E1J3-F1
#
_entry.id   AF-A0A969E1J3-F1
#
_cell.length_a   1.000
_cell.length_b   1.000
_cell.length_c   1.000
_cell.angle_alpha   90.00
_cell.angle_beta   90.00
_cell.angle_gamma   90.00
#
_symmetry.space_group_name_H-M   'P 1'
#
loop_
_entity.id
_entity.type
_entity.pdbx_description
1 polymer ?
#
loop_
_entity_poly.entity_id
_entity_poly.type
_entity_poly.pdbx_seq_one_letter_code
_entity_poly.pdbx_strand_id
1 'polypeptide(L)'
;MTMITPEMYAKFQEYLTEFPGFVIQQRNVRGYPQNNAGHILGYLNEVNPKQVKDSVGIYESGDYLGVTGLERQYEYILRGKKGVEFVQRDNLGRIVGPWKNGVRDTIAVQGKDLMSSIDIELQALGEYMMTGKIGAIIAIEPETGEVLSW
;
A
#
# COMPACT_ATOMS: atom_id res chain seq x y z
N MET A 1 -0.54 -14.07 -3.91
CA MET A 1 0.83 -13.79 -4.41
C MET A 1 1.80 -13.98 -3.28
N THR A 2 2.82 -14.82 -3.46
CA THR A 2 3.79 -15.18 -2.43
C THR A 2 4.98 -14.24 -2.49
N MET A 3 5.43 -13.72 -1.35
CA MET A 3 6.68 -12.96 -1.28
C MET A 3 7.86 -13.92 -1.46
N ILE A 4 8.82 -13.56 -2.33
CA ILE A 4 10.04 -14.35 -2.56
C ILE A 4 11.21 -13.69 -1.83
N THR A 5 12.14 -14.50 -1.33
CA THR A 5 13.34 -13.96 -0.67
C THR A 5 14.33 -13.41 -1.72
N PRO A 6 15.25 -12.52 -1.32
CA PRO A 6 16.29 -12.02 -2.23
C PRO A 6 17.13 -13.12 -2.88
N GLU A 7 17.41 -14.21 -2.16
CA GLU A 7 18.18 -15.35 -2.68
C GLU A 7 17.40 -16.12 -3.74
N MET A 8 16.10 -16.32 -3.53
CA MET A 8 15.22 -16.94 -4.51
C MET A 8 15.06 -16.05 -5.75
N TYR A 9 14.93 -14.74 -5.55
CA TYR A 9 14.88 -13.76 -6.64
C TYR A 9 16.12 -13.84 -7.53
N ALA A 10 17.32 -13.81 -6.93
CA ALA A 10 18.59 -13.88 -7.66
C ALA A 10 18.71 -15.17 -8.50
N LYS A 11 18.38 -16.33 -7.92
CA LYS A 11 18.38 -17.60 -8.66
C LYS A 11 17.37 -17.61 -9.79
N PHE A 12 16.15 -17.16 -9.53
CA PHE A 12 15.06 -17.21 -10.52
C PHE A 12 15.32 -16.26 -11.70
N GLN A 13 16.03 -15.16 -11.48
CA GLN A 13 16.40 -14.22 -12.51
C GLN A 13 17.30 -14.83 -13.60
N GLU A 14 18.18 -15.79 -13.25
CA GLU A 14 19.02 -16.50 -14.23
C GLU A 14 18.21 -17.41 -15.15
N TYR A 15 17.18 -18.06 -14.61
CA TYR A 15 16.33 -19.01 -15.33
C TYR A 15 15.11 -18.37 -16.01
N LEU A 16 14.90 -17.05 -15.90
CA LEU A 16 13.68 -16.39 -16.38
C LEU A 16 13.42 -16.64 -17.89
N THR A 17 14.49 -16.78 -18.67
CA THR A 17 14.44 -17.08 -20.11
C THR A 17 13.80 -18.45 -20.41
N GLU A 18 13.90 -19.40 -19.47
CA GLU A 18 13.32 -20.74 -19.59
C GLU A 18 11.83 -20.79 -19.25
N PHE A 19 11.29 -19.72 -18.64
CA PHE A 19 9.89 -19.61 -18.22
C PHE A 19 9.15 -18.50 -18.98
N PRO A 20 8.87 -18.68 -20.28
CA PRO A 20 8.14 -17.70 -21.06
C PRO A 20 6.74 -17.49 -20.47
N GLY A 21 6.40 -16.23 -20.17
CA GLY A 21 5.14 -15.83 -19.55
C GLY A 21 5.24 -15.46 -18.07
N PHE A 22 6.38 -15.72 -17.42
CA PHE A 22 6.64 -15.23 -16.06
C PHE A 22 7.45 -13.93 -16.11
N VAL A 23 7.03 -12.96 -15.30
CA VAL A 23 7.72 -11.68 -15.14
C VAL A 23 7.84 -11.42 -13.65
N ILE A 24 9.02 -11.00 -13.20
CA ILE A 24 9.20 -10.58 -11.81
C ILE A 24 8.80 -9.11 -11.70
N GLN A 25 7.91 -8.81 -10.77
CA GLN A 25 7.49 -7.46 -10.47
C GLN A 25 7.92 -7.09 -9.05
N GLN A 26 8.79 -6.09 -8.94
CA GLN A 26 9.11 -5.48 -7.66
C GLN A 26 7.94 -4.59 -7.24
N ARG A 27 7.46 -4.77 -6.01
CA ARG A 27 6.36 -3.98 -5.45
C ARG A 27 6.58 -3.73 -3.96
N ASN A 28 6.14 -2.57 -3.50
CA ASN A 28 6.09 -2.27 -2.08
C ASN A 28 4.86 -2.95 -1.48
N VAL A 29 5.05 -3.63 -0.35
CA VAL A 29 3.96 -4.28 0.40
C VAL A 29 3.82 -3.58 1.74
N ARG A 30 2.58 -3.30 2.13
CA ARG A 30 2.30 -2.69 3.43
C ARG A 30 2.52 -3.71 4.54
N GLY A 31 3.38 -3.38 5.49
CA GLY A 31 3.63 -4.19 6.68
C GLY A 31 2.88 -3.66 7.89
N TYR A 32 2.27 -4.55 8.67
CA TYR A 32 1.69 -4.27 9.98
C TYR A 32 2.53 -5.02 11.02
N PRO A 33 3.51 -4.36 11.67
CA PRO A 33 4.48 -5.04 12.53
C PRO A 33 3.88 -5.51 13.86
N GLN A 34 2.79 -4.88 14.31
CA GLN A 34 2.04 -5.23 15.51
C GLN A 34 0.72 -5.91 15.11
N ASN A 35 0.25 -6.85 15.92
CA ASN A 35 -1.02 -7.55 15.71
C ASN A 35 -2.20 -6.87 16.44
N ASN A 36 -2.05 -5.58 16.77
CA ASN A 36 -3.02 -4.76 17.49
C ASN A 36 -3.52 -3.62 16.59
N ALA A 37 -4.53 -2.89 17.03
CA ALA A 37 -5.08 -1.71 16.36
C ALA A 37 -5.70 -2.00 14.98
N GLY A 38 -6.12 -3.24 14.69
CA GLY A 38 -6.57 -3.63 13.35
C GLY A 38 -7.75 -2.81 12.82
N HIS A 39 -8.70 -2.45 13.67
CA HIS A 39 -9.83 -1.58 13.29
C HIS A 39 -9.42 -0.12 13.09
N ILE A 40 -8.44 0.36 13.87
CA ILE A 40 -7.97 1.74 13.84
C ILE A 40 -7.11 1.96 12.60
N LEU A 41 -6.07 1.14 12.41
CA LEU A 41 -5.18 1.24 11.26
C LEU A 41 -5.95 0.93 9.98
N GLY A 42 -6.74 -0.14 9.99
CA GLY A 42 -7.37 -0.69 8.80
C GLY A 42 -6.38 -1.49 7.97
N TYR A 43 -6.74 -1.74 6.71
CA TYR A 43 -5.91 -2.52 5.79
C TYR A 43 -6.02 -2.02 4.35
N LEU A 44 -5.05 -2.43 3.53
CA LEU A 44 -5.06 -2.22 2.09
C LEU A 44 -5.66 -3.43 1.37
N ASN A 45 -6.36 -3.19 0.26
CA ASN A 45 -6.81 -4.25 -0.64
C ASN A 45 -6.62 -3.82 -2.09
N GLU A 46 -6.53 -4.79 -2.99
CA GLU A 46 -6.42 -4.51 -4.42
C GLU A 46 -7.69 -3.81 -4.92
N VAL A 47 -7.49 -2.81 -5.78
CA VAL A 47 -8.59 -2.05 -6.39
C VAL A 47 -9.44 -2.99 -7.24
N ASN A 48 -10.77 -2.90 -7.08
CA ASN A 48 -11.69 -3.61 -7.96
C ASN A 48 -12.01 -2.78 -9.23
N PRO A 49 -12.56 -3.39 -10.29
CA PRO A 49 -12.84 -2.68 -11.55
C PRO A 49 -13.74 -1.44 -11.40
N LYS A 50 -14.64 -1.44 -10.42
CA LYS A 50 -15.50 -0.30 -10.13
C LYS A 50 -14.68 0.85 -9.53
N GLN A 51 -13.81 0.57 -8.57
CA GLN A 51 -12.92 1.56 -7.95
C GLN A 51 -11.96 2.16 -8.98
N VAL A 52 -11.40 1.35 -9.88
CA VAL A 52 -10.57 1.83 -11.00
C VAL A 52 -11.36 2.83 -11.85
N LYS A 53 -12.58 2.47 -12.26
CA LYS A 53 -13.45 3.34 -13.07
C LYS A 53 -13.80 4.64 -12.34
N ASP A 54 -14.14 4.55 -11.05
CA ASP A 54 -14.57 5.70 -10.24
C ASP A 54 -13.39 6.61 -9.88
N SER A 55 -12.15 6.11 -9.96
CA SER A 55 -10.93 6.85 -9.61
C SER A 55 -10.49 7.90 -10.63
N VAL A 56 -11.11 7.93 -11.81
CA VAL A 56 -10.79 8.88 -12.90
C VAL A 56 -9.28 8.90 -13.23
N GLY A 57 -8.68 7.71 -13.38
CA GLY A 57 -7.28 7.55 -13.79
C GLY A 57 -6.26 7.66 -12.65
N ILE A 58 -6.70 7.66 -11.39
CA ILE A 58 -5.79 7.61 -10.22
C ILE A 58 -5.32 6.18 -9.96
N TYR A 59 -6.22 5.20 -10.08
CA TYR A 59 -5.91 3.79 -9.84
C TYR A 59 -6.01 2.96 -11.12
N GLU A 60 -5.20 1.93 -11.20
CA GLU A 60 -5.13 0.91 -12.25
C GLU A 60 -5.20 -0.48 -11.61
N SER A 61 -5.59 -1.49 -12.38
CA SER A 61 -5.61 -2.88 -11.88
C SER A 61 -4.23 -3.29 -11.33
N GLY A 62 -4.22 -3.93 -10.16
CA GLY A 62 -3.00 -4.25 -9.42
C GLY A 62 -2.59 -3.20 -8.38
N ASP A 63 -3.21 -2.03 -8.38
CA ASP A 63 -3.04 -1.05 -7.31
C ASP A 63 -3.74 -1.48 -6.02
N TYR A 64 -3.26 -0.94 -4.91
CA TYR A 64 -3.85 -1.15 -3.59
C TYR A 64 -4.41 0.18 -3.07
N LEU A 65 -5.55 0.11 -2.39
CA LEU A 65 -6.16 1.24 -1.69
C LEU A 65 -6.48 0.88 -0.23
N GLY A 66 -6.53 1.88 0.64
CA GLY A 66 -7.04 1.75 2.00
C GLY A 66 -8.53 1.48 2.04
N VAL A 67 -8.92 0.38 2.70
CA VAL A 67 -10.32 -0.09 2.76
C VAL A 67 -11.05 0.41 3.99
N THR A 68 -10.35 0.48 5.12
CA THR A 68 -10.90 0.87 6.44
C THR A 68 -9.88 1.69 7.23
N GLY A 69 -10.30 2.17 8.39
CA GLY A 69 -9.42 2.82 9.37
C GLY A 69 -8.70 4.06 8.81
N LEU A 70 -7.51 4.30 9.34
CA LEU A 70 -6.61 5.38 8.93
C LEU A 70 -6.17 5.22 7.47
N GLU A 71 -5.94 3.99 7.01
CA GLU A 71 -5.55 3.72 5.62
C GLU A 71 -6.58 4.33 4.64
N ARG A 72 -7.89 4.11 4.87
CA ARG A 72 -8.93 4.71 4.02
C ARG A 72 -9.08 6.20 4.24
N GLN A 73 -9.12 6.64 5.49
CA GLN A 73 -9.41 8.04 5.83
C GLN A 73 -8.34 8.99 5.27
N TYR A 74 -7.07 8.56 5.31
CA TYR A 74 -5.93 9.35 4.90
C TYR A 74 -5.30 8.87 3.58
N GLU A 75 -5.96 7.99 2.83
CA GLU A 75 -5.51 7.44 1.53
C GLU A 75 -4.95 8.52 0.59
N TYR A 76 -5.63 9.66 0.48
CA TYR A 76 -5.19 10.78 -0.38
C TYR A 76 -3.81 11.32 0.00
N ILE A 77 -3.49 11.32 1.28
CA ILE A 77 -2.22 11.82 1.83
C ILE A 77 -1.17 10.71 1.81
N LEU A 78 -1.57 9.48 2.15
CA LEU A 78 -0.69 8.32 2.28
C LEU A 78 -0.20 7.76 0.93
N ARG A 79 -1.01 7.80 -0.14
CA ARG A 79 -0.62 7.18 -1.41
C ARG A 79 0.43 7.97 -2.20
N GLY A 80 0.54 9.28 -1.95
CA GLY A 80 1.37 10.17 -2.75
C GLY A 80 0.85 10.39 -4.18
N LYS A 81 1.76 10.58 -5.14
CA LYS A 81 1.45 10.73 -6.57
C LYS A 81 2.34 9.81 -7.41
N LYS A 82 1.72 9.05 -8.29
CA LYS A 82 2.44 8.22 -9.26
C LYS A 82 3.22 9.09 -10.24
N GLY A 83 4.44 8.66 -10.54
CA GLY A 83 5.17 9.12 -11.71
C GLY A 83 4.67 8.43 -12.97
N VAL A 84 4.99 8.98 -14.12
CA VAL A 84 4.66 8.43 -15.43
C VAL A 84 5.93 8.40 -16.26
N GLU A 85 6.21 7.26 -16.88
CA GLU A 85 7.29 7.10 -17.85
C GLU A 85 6.71 6.76 -19.21
N PHE A 86 7.04 7.56 -20.23
CA PHE A 86 6.65 7.29 -21.60
C PHE A 86 7.75 6.49 -22.29
N VAL A 87 7.43 5.30 -22.75
CA VAL A 87 8.38 4.41 -23.43
C VAL A 87 8.07 4.28 -24.92
N GLN A 88 9.12 4.19 -25.75
CA GLN A 88 9.00 3.85 -27.16
C GLN A 88 9.04 2.32 -27.32
N ARG A 89 8.17 1.80 -28.17
CA ARG A 89 8.12 0.38 -28.52
C ARG A 89 8.40 0.14 -30.00
N ASP A 90 9.05 -0.97 -30.32
CA ASP A 90 9.23 -1.44 -31.69
C ASP A 90 7.96 -2.13 -32.23
N ASN A 91 8.02 -2.60 -33.49
CA ASN A 91 6.91 -3.34 -34.13
C ASN A 91 6.59 -4.69 -33.47
N LEU A 92 7.51 -5.23 -32.67
CA LEU A 92 7.35 -6.45 -31.88
C LEU A 92 6.88 -6.16 -30.44
N GLY A 93 6.65 -4.89 -30.09
CA GLY A 93 6.17 -4.46 -28.79
C GLY A 93 7.23 -4.36 -27.70
N ARG A 94 8.52 -4.48 -28.05
CA ARG A 94 9.65 -4.41 -27.10
C ARG A 94 9.96 -2.95 -26.77
N ILE A 95 10.31 -2.67 -25.51
CA ILE A 95 10.73 -1.34 -25.07
C ILE A 95 12.12 -1.05 -25.61
N VAL A 96 12.26 -0.01 -26.43
CA VAL A 96 13.55 0.37 -27.07
C VAL A 96 14.20 1.60 -26.43
N GLY A 97 13.47 2.34 -25.59
CA GLY A 97 13.99 3.50 -24.86
C GLY A 97 12.90 4.48 -24.43
N PRO A 98 13.28 5.59 -23.76
CA PRO A 98 12.34 6.63 -23.35
C PRO A 98 11.83 7.41 -24.57
N TRP A 99 10.54 7.72 -24.56
CA TRP A 99 9.90 8.48 -25.64
C TRP A 99 10.38 9.93 -25.63
N LYS A 100 10.96 10.39 -26.73
CA LYS A 100 11.52 11.75 -26.89
C LYS A 100 12.43 12.16 -25.72
N ASN A 101 13.30 11.27 -25.25
CA ASN A 101 14.21 11.52 -24.12
C ASN A 101 13.47 11.91 -22.81
N GLY A 102 12.26 11.38 -22.59
CA GLY A 102 11.53 11.53 -21.33
C GLY A 102 10.92 12.92 -21.10
N VAL A 103 10.72 13.72 -22.15
CA VAL A 103 10.18 15.10 -22.04
C VAL A 103 8.78 15.16 -21.36
N ARG A 104 8.05 14.05 -21.35
CA ARG A 104 6.74 13.95 -20.68
C ARG A 104 6.76 13.16 -19.38
N ASP A 105 7.93 12.69 -18.97
CA ASP A 105 8.02 11.85 -17.79
C ASP A 105 7.81 12.70 -16.53
N THR A 106 7.15 12.11 -15.55
CA THR A 106 6.91 12.73 -14.25
C THR A 106 7.47 11.86 -13.15
N ILE A 107 8.11 12.50 -12.18
CA ILE A 107 8.72 11.81 -11.03
C ILE A 107 7.61 11.49 -10.03
N ALA A 108 7.66 10.29 -9.45
CA ALA A 108 6.76 9.93 -8.36
C ALA A 108 7.00 10.80 -7.13
N VAL A 109 5.94 11.17 -6.43
CA VAL A 109 6.00 11.88 -5.16
C VAL A 109 5.56 10.92 -4.07
N GLN A 110 6.43 10.67 -3.10
CA GLN A 110 6.11 9.83 -1.95
C GLN A 110 4.92 10.40 -1.19
N GLY A 111 4.08 9.51 -0.64
CA GLY A 111 3.06 9.89 0.32
C GLY A 111 3.66 10.53 1.57
N LYS A 112 2.82 11.19 2.36
CA LYS A 112 3.27 11.76 3.63
C LYS A 112 3.07 10.77 4.77
N ASP A 113 3.97 10.85 5.74
CA ASP A 113 3.83 10.12 6.99
C ASP A 113 2.68 10.72 7.81
N LEU A 114 1.99 9.85 8.54
CA LEU A 114 0.93 10.21 9.47
C LEU A 114 1.39 9.85 10.87
N MET A 115 1.44 10.86 11.76
CA MET A 115 1.61 10.63 13.19
C MET A 115 0.22 10.61 13.84
N SER A 116 -0.12 9.54 14.54
CA SER A 116 -1.37 9.42 15.28
C SER A 116 -1.15 9.66 16.78
N SER A 117 -2.23 10.00 17.48
CA SER A 117 -2.27 10.07 18.94
C SER A 117 -2.42 8.71 19.61
N ILE A 118 -2.46 7.62 18.83
CA ILE A 118 -2.71 6.28 19.34
C ILE A 118 -1.49 5.78 20.11
N ASP A 119 -1.69 5.45 21.37
CA ASP A 119 -0.71 4.76 22.18
C ASP A 119 -0.86 3.25 21.95
N ILE A 120 0.15 2.65 21.33
CA ILE A 120 0.10 1.24 20.93
C ILE A 120 0.13 0.29 22.14
N GLU A 121 0.76 0.68 23.24
CA GLU A 121 0.81 -0.13 24.46
C GLU A 121 -0.55 -0.11 25.16
N LEU A 122 -1.18 1.07 25.21
CA LEU A 122 -2.54 1.23 25.72
C LEU A 122 -3.56 0.49 24.86
N GLN A 123 -3.41 0.54 23.53
CA GLN A 123 -4.23 -0.24 22.61
C GLN A 123 -4.10 -1.74 22.87
N ALA A 124 -2.86 -2.25 22.97
CA ALA A 124 -2.61 -3.66 23.23
C ALA A 124 -3.19 -4.11 24.59
N LEU A 125 -3.08 -3.27 25.62
CA LEU A 125 -3.70 -3.52 26.92
C LEU A 125 -5.23 -3.57 26.84
N GLY A 126 -5.84 -2.63 26.13
CA GLY A 126 -7.29 -2.59 25.90
C GLY A 126 -7.81 -3.86 25.22
N GLU A 127 -7.15 -4.27 24.13
CA GLU A 127 -7.49 -5.50 23.40
C GLU A 127 -7.31 -6.74 24.29
N TYR A 128 -6.22 -6.82 25.07
CA TYR A 128 -5.99 -7.89 26.02
C TYR A 128 -7.12 -7.99 27.05
N MET A 129 -7.54 -6.85 27.63
CA MET A 129 -8.65 -6.80 28.59
C MET A 129 -10.00 -7.20 27.97
N MET A 130 -10.16 -7.04 26.65
CA MET A 130 -11.38 -7.40 25.90
C MET A 130 -11.39 -8.85 25.40
N THR A 131 -10.36 -9.65 25.71
CA THR A 131 -10.33 -11.07 25.34
C THR A 131 -11.58 -11.80 25.84
N GLY A 132 -12.30 -12.43 24.90
CA GLY A 132 -13.54 -13.18 25.19
C GLY A 132 -14.77 -12.31 25.43
N LYS A 133 -14.70 -10.99 25.19
CA LYS A 133 -15.81 -10.05 25.37
C LYS A 133 -16.20 -9.41 24.03
N ILE A 134 -17.46 -9.02 23.92
CA ILE A 134 -17.98 -8.24 22.80
C ILE A 134 -18.28 -6.84 23.34
N GLY A 135 -17.68 -5.82 22.76
CA GLY A 135 -17.84 -4.43 23.16
C GLY A 135 -16.75 -3.54 22.57
N ALA A 136 -16.63 -2.33 23.08
CA ALA A 136 -15.59 -1.38 22.72
C ALA A 136 -15.03 -0.72 23.98
N ILE A 137 -13.75 -0.35 23.95
CA ILE A 137 -13.10 0.45 24.97
C ILE A 137 -12.54 1.67 24.25
N ILE A 138 -12.88 2.88 24.70
CA ILE A 138 -12.32 4.10 24.12
C ILE A 138 -11.58 4.83 25.22
N ALA A 139 -10.31 5.12 24.99
CA ALA A 139 -9.50 6.00 25.83
C ALA A 139 -9.24 7.31 25.09
N ILE A 140 -9.51 8.42 25.75
CA ILE A 140 -9.29 9.77 25.21
C ILE A 140 -8.48 10.60 26.19
N GLU A 141 -7.75 11.58 25.66
CA GLU A 141 -7.21 12.70 26.43
C GLU A 141 -8.28 13.80 26.50
N PRO A 142 -8.92 14.07 27.67
CA PRO A 142 -10.05 14.98 27.75
C PRO A 142 -9.72 16.43 27.39
N GLU A 143 -8.48 16.88 27.63
CA GLU A 143 -8.09 18.27 27.36
C GLU A 143 -7.94 18.56 25.85
N THR A 144 -7.38 17.61 25.10
CA THR A 144 -7.13 17.76 23.65
C THR A 144 -8.25 17.15 22.79
N GLY A 145 -9.01 16.22 23.35
CA GLY A 145 -9.98 15.40 22.62
C GLY A 145 -9.33 14.31 21.76
N GLU A 146 -8.03 14.07 21.93
CA GLU A 146 -7.32 13.03 21.18
C GLU A 146 -7.76 11.64 21.62
N VAL A 147 -7.86 10.73 20.64
CA VAL A 147 -8.12 9.31 20.90
C VAL A 147 -6.79 8.61 21.09
N LEU A 148 -6.63 7.93 22.22
CA LEU A 148 -5.41 7.21 22.60
C LEU A 148 -5.53 5.71 22.29
N SER A 149 -6.73 5.13 22.40
CA SER A 149 -7.02 3.71 22.14
C SER A 149 -8.52 3.50 21.90
N TRP A 150 -8.88 2.48 21.10
CA TRP A 150 -10.24 2.19 20.64
C TRP A 150 -10.44 0.69 20.31
#